data_AF-A0ABD0PCB6-F1
#
_entry.id   AF-A0ABD0PCB6-F1
#
_cell.length_a   1.000
_cell.length_b   1.000
_cell.length_c   1.000
_cell.angle_alpha   90.00
_cell.angle_beta   90.00
_cell.angle_gamma   90.00
#
_symmetry.space_group_name_H-M   'P 1'
#
loop_
_entity.id
_entity.type
_entity.pdbx_description
1 polymer ?
#
loop_
_entity_poly.entity_id
_entity_poly.type
_entity_poly.pdbx_seq_one_letter_code
_entity_poly.pdbx_strand_id
1 'polypeptide(L)'
;EPAPPECPEGKIYVPRSQRHTLLGTAHQSPGSGHPGCKRTLSLLHMHRDTIRYVQSCSVCAMSNSPRMLPTEKLVPLPIPERPWSHLGIDFVSDLPSLE
;
A
#
# COMPACT_ATOMS: atom_id res chain seq x y z
N GLU A 1 18.90 25.15 -9.48
CA GLU A 1 19.07 24.96 -8.02
C GLU A 1 20.43 24.32 -7.82
N PRO A 2 21.39 24.99 -7.15
CA PRO A 2 22.71 24.42 -6.92
C PRO A 2 22.63 23.22 -5.97
N ALA A 3 23.58 22.29 -6.09
CA ALA A 3 23.68 21.17 -5.17
C ALA A 3 24.00 21.69 -3.75
N PRO A 4 23.33 21.17 -2.70
CA PRO A 4 23.68 21.50 -1.33
C PRO A 4 25.10 21.00 -1.00
N PRO A 5 25.80 21.68 -0.09
CA PRO A 5 27.19 21.33 0.28
C PRO A 5 27.31 19.93 0.90
N GLU A 6 26.21 19.38 1.42
CA GLU A 6 26.12 18.07 2.07
C GLU A 6 25.78 16.93 1.09
N CYS A 7 26.04 17.10 -0.21
CA CYS A 7 25.80 16.03 -1.17
C CYS A 7 26.75 14.84 -0.90
N PRO A 8 26.24 13.62 -0.68
CA PRO A 8 27.10 12.46 -0.44
C PRO A 8 28.04 12.18 -1.60
N GLU A 9 29.23 11.65 -1.29
CA GLU A 9 30.22 11.27 -2.29
C GLU A 9 29.68 10.21 -3.24
N GLY A 10 29.93 10.37 -4.54
CA GLY A 10 29.41 9.46 -5.58
C GLY A 10 27.91 9.59 -5.86
N LYS A 11 27.22 10.64 -5.36
CA LYS A 11 25.82 10.92 -5.67
C LYS A 11 25.66 12.23 -6.44
N ILE A 12 24.64 12.29 -7.28
CA ILE A 12 24.26 13.49 -8.04
C ILE A 12 23.04 14.12 -7.35
N TYR A 13 23.12 15.41 -7.08
CA TYR A 13 21.97 16.16 -6.56
C TYR A 13 20.86 16.22 -7.61
N VAL A 14 19.63 15.92 -7.18
CA VAL A 14 18.44 16.02 -8.03
C VAL A 14 17.69 17.32 -7.72
N PRO A 15 17.62 18.27 -8.68
CA PRO A 15 16.83 19.49 -8.55
C PRO A 15 15.36 19.18 -8.31
N ARG A 16 14.66 20.01 -7.53
CA ARG A 16 13.24 19.80 -7.19
C ARG A 16 12.35 19.58 -8.43
N SER A 17 12.61 20.29 -9.52
CA SER A 17 11.86 20.20 -10.77
C SER A 17 11.93 18.81 -11.43
N GLN A 18 12.98 18.04 -11.21
CA GLN A 18 13.19 16.73 -11.84
C GLN A 18 12.75 15.56 -10.96
N ARG A 19 12.48 15.79 -9.67
CA ARG A 19 12.17 14.71 -8.71
C ARG A 19 10.94 13.93 -9.10
N HIS A 20 9.88 14.60 -9.54
CA HIS A 20 8.64 13.95 -9.96
C HIS A 20 8.86 13.02 -11.14
N THR A 21 9.55 13.48 -12.18
CA THR A 21 9.87 12.68 -13.37
C THR A 21 10.69 11.44 -13.01
N LEU A 22 11.76 11.60 -12.22
CA LEU A 22 12.60 10.48 -11.82
C LEU A 22 11.85 9.47 -10.94
N LEU A 23 11.01 9.94 -10.01
CA LEU A 23 10.15 9.07 -9.21
C LEU A 23 9.16 8.30 -10.08
N GLY A 24 8.55 8.96 -11.08
CA GLY A 24 7.68 8.32 -12.07
C GLY A 24 8.40 7.23 -12.85
N THR A 25 9.61 7.49 -13.36
CA THR A 25 10.40 6.48 -14.07
C THR A 25 10.79 5.31 -13.18
N ALA A 26 11.21 5.59 -11.94
CA ALA A 26 11.66 4.56 -11.01
C ALA A 26 10.51 3.71 -10.42
N HIS A 27 9.30 4.26 -10.33
CA HIS A 27 8.16 3.61 -9.69
C HIS A 27 7.09 3.11 -10.66
N GLN A 28 6.77 3.85 -11.72
CA GLN A 28 5.63 3.56 -12.60
C GLN A 28 6.02 3.07 -13.98
N SER A 29 7.32 2.99 -14.30
CA SER A 29 7.71 2.40 -15.59
C SER A 29 7.25 0.94 -15.66
N PRO A 30 6.75 0.46 -16.81
CA PRO A 30 6.25 -0.91 -16.94
C PRO A 30 7.25 -1.98 -16.46
N GLY A 31 8.56 -1.75 -16.69
CA GLY A 31 9.62 -2.66 -16.24
C GLY A 31 10.00 -2.56 -14.76
N SER A 32 9.61 -1.48 -14.05
CA SER A 32 9.90 -1.32 -12.62
C SER A 32 8.93 -2.09 -11.72
N GLY A 33 7.69 -2.28 -12.17
CA GLY A 33 6.69 -3.07 -11.46
C GLY A 33 6.22 -2.47 -10.14
N HIS A 34 6.12 -1.15 -10.02
CA HIS A 34 5.61 -0.49 -8.80
C HIS A 34 6.33 -0.90 -7.50
N PRO A 35 7.67 -0.77 -7.45
CA PRO A 35 8.43 -1.13 -6.27
C PRO A 35 7.98 -0.31 -5.05
N GLY A 36 7.92 -0.97 -3.89
CA GLY A 36 7.64 -0.29 -2.62
C GLY A 36 8.79 0.62 -2.16
N CYS A 37 8.54 1.42 -1.12
CA CYS A 37 9.43 2.51 -0.68
C CYS A 37 10.89 2.09 -0.54
N LYS A 38 11.18 0.93 0.07
CA LYS A 38 12.56 0.45 0.29
C LYS A 38 13.33 0.29 -1.02
N ARG A 39 12.69 -0.28 -2.04
CA ARG A 39 13.32 -0.57 -3.33
C ARG A 39 13.39 0.66 -4.23
N THR A 40 12.42 1.56 -4.14
CA THR A 40 12.52 2.89 -4.77
C THR A 40 13.63 3.72 -4.12
N LEU A 41 13.82 3.61 -2.79
CA LEU A 41 14.86 4.34 -2.06
C LEU A 41 16.28 3.88 -2.39
N SER A 42 16.48 2.58 -2.65
CA SER A 42 17.79 2.10 -3.09
C SER A 42 18.22 2.69 -4.43
N LEU A 43 17.26 3.10 -5.27
CA LEU A 43 17.52 3.80 -6.54
C LEU A 43 17.66 5.31 -6.31
N LEU A 44 16.68 5.92 -5.62
CA LEU A 44 16.58 7.35 -5.39
C LEU A 44 16.69 7.66 -3.90
N HIS A 45 17.80 8.29 -3.50
CA HIS A 45 18.11 8.60 -2.10
C HIS A 45 17.34 9.83 -1.58
N MET A 46 16.10 10.02 -2.03
CA MET A 46 15.23 11.16 -1.74
C MET A 46 14.13 10.75 -0.75
N HIS A 47 14.52 10.42 0.50
CA HIS A 47 13.66 9.74 1.49
C HIS A 47 12.23 10.26 1.59
N ARG A 48 12.07 11.56 1.83
CA ARG A 48 10.76 12.21 2.00
C ARG A 48 9.90 12.14 0.74
N ASP A 49 10.50 12.42 -0.42
CA ASP A 49 9.77 12.48 -1.69
C ASP A 49 9.38 11.08 -2.15
N THR A 50 10.27 10.10 -2.02
CA THR A 50 10.00 8.70 -2.36
C THR A 50 8.85 8.12 -1.53
N ILE A 51 8.86 8.32 -0.21
CA ILE A 51 7.78 7.80 0.66
C ILE A 51 6.45 8.43 0.27
N ARG A 52 6.41 9.75 0.13
CA ARG A 52 5.18 10.47 -0.24
C ARG A 52 4.67 10.01 -1.61
N TYR A 53 5.56 9.85 -2.59
CA TYR A 53 5.19 9.43 -3.94
C TYR A 53 4.57 8.02 -3.96
N VAL A 54 5.28 7.04 -3.38
CA VAL A 54 4.82 5.65 -3.36
C VAL A 54 3.50 5.51 -2.59
N GLN A 55 3.34 6.21 -1.46
CA GLN A 55 2.09 6.21 -0.70
C GLN A 55 0.93 6.87 -1.44
N SER A 56 1.19 7.83 -2.33
CA SER A 56 0.17 8.47 -3.16
C SER A 56 -0.20 7.67 -4.42
N CYS A 57 0.48 6.57 -4.72
CA CYS A 57 0.20 5.78 -5.91
C CYS A 57 -1.10 4.98 -5.76
N SER A 58 -2.11 5.30 -6.56
CA SER A 58 -3.42 4.63 -6.55
C SER A 58 -3.31 3.13 -6.88
N VAL A 59 -2.48 2.77 -7.87
CA VAL A 59 -2.24 1.37 -8.26
C VAL A 59 -1.72 0.56 -7.07
N CYS A 60 -0.72 1.09 -6.36
CA CYS A 60 -0.19 0.46 -5.16
C CYS A 60 -1.20 0.44 -4.01
N ALA A 61 -1.97 1.51 -3.81
CA ALA A 61 -2.97 1.57 -2.76
C ALA A 61 -4.09 0.53 -2.95
N MET A 62 -4.45 0.22 -4.20
CA MET A 62 -5.44 -0.81 -4.52
C MET A 62 -4.86 -2.23 -4.46
N SER A 63 -3.61 -2.42 -4.89
CA SER A 63 -3.01 -3.76 -5.00
C SER A 63 -2.37 -4.27 -3.71
N ASN A 64 -1.89 -3.37 -2.85
CA ASN A 64 -1.26 -3.77 -1.60
C ASN A 64 -2.30 -4.00 -0.51
N SER A 65 -2.24 -5.16 0.13
CA SER A 65 -2.95 -5.37 1.38
C SER A 65 -2.34 -4.51 2.48
N PRO A 66 -3.17 -3.92 3.37
CA PRO A 66 -2.66 -3.29 4.58
C PRO A 66 -1.84 -4.31 5.37
N ARG A 67 -0.62 -3.92 5.77
CA ARG A 67 0.22 -4.74 6.66
C ARG A 67 -0.29 -4.81 8.10
N MET A 68 -1.17 -3.87 8.44
CA MET A 68 -1.80 -3.76 9.74
C MET A 68 -3.12 -4.50 9.70
N LEU A 69 -3.31 -5.42 10.64
CA LEU A 69 -4.64 -5.94 10.91
C LEU A 69 -5.55 -4.77 11.32
N PRO A 70 -6.88 -4.87 11.08
CA PRO A 70 -7.84 -3.94 11.64
C PRO A 70 -7.53 -3.74 13.13
N THR A 71 -7.32 -2.49 13.54
CA THR A 71 -6.96 -2.15 14.92
C THR A 71 -8.08 -2.51 15.90
N GLU A 72 -9.31 -2.59 15.39
CA GLU A 72 -10.48 -2.95 16.18
C GLU A 72 -10.71 -4.45 16.22
N LYS A 73 -11.10 -4.93 17.40
CA LYS A 73 -11.57 -6.31 17.59
C LYS A 73 -12.94 -6.44 16.94
N LEU A 74 -13.27 -7.63 16.44
CA LEU A 74 -14.64 -7.95 16.06
C LEU A 74 -15.57 -7.63 17.23
N VAL A 75 -16.56 -6.77 17.02
CA VAL A 75 -17.58 -6.45 18.03
C VAL A 75 -18.59 -7.59 18.00
N PRO A 76 -18.70 -8.42 19.06
CA PRO A 76 -19.68 -9.48 19.08
C PRO A 76 -21.09 -8.89 19.15
N LEU A 77 -22.05 -9.60 18.55
CA LEU A 77 -23.46 -9.29 18.74
C LEU A 77 -23.84 -9.46 20.22
N PRO A 78 -24.80 -8.67 20.73
CA PRO A 78 -25.29 -8.81 22.11
C PRO A 78 -25.86 -10.22 22.33
N ILE A 79 -25.77 -10.69 23.57
CA ILE A 79 -26.32 -11.99 23.96
C ILE A 79 -27.85 -11.92 23.87
N PRO A 80 -28.52 -12.85 23.15
CA PRO A 80 -29.97 -12.92 23.10
C PRO A 80 -30.60 -13.13 24.49
N GLU A 81 -31.54 -12.28 24.90
CA GLU A 81 -32.17 -12.34 26.24
C GLU A 81 -33.29 -13.38 26.36
N ARG A 82 -33.83 -13.84 25.23
CA ARG A 82 -34.91 -14.84 25.16
C ARG A 82 -34.70 -15.80 23.99
N PRO A 83 -35.18 -17.06 24.10
CA PRO A 83 -35.17 -18.00 22.99
C PRO A 83 -35.80 -17.39 21.73
N TRP A 84 -35.22 -17.67 20.56
CA TRP A 84 -35.72 -17.24 19.25
C TRP A 84 -35.77 -15.73 19.00
N SER A 85 -35.11 -14.90 19.82
CA SER A 85 -35.06 -13.44 19.60
C SER A 85 -34.12 -13.01 18.48
N HIS A 86 -33.11 -13.82 18.19
CA HIS A 86 -32.11 -13.58 17.15
C HIS A 86 -31.99 -14.85 16.32
N LEU A 87 -32.04 -14.72 15.00
CA LEU A 87 -31.92 -15.83 14.05
C LEU A 87 -30.82 -15.49 13.04
N GLY A 88 -29.75 -16.29 13.00
CA GLY A 88 -28.78 -16.27 11.93
C GLY A 88 -29.20 -17.25 10.84
N ILE A 89 -29.23 -16.80 9.59
CA ILE A 89 -29.53 -17.65 8.42
C ILE A 89 -28.30 -17.60 7.52
N ASP A 90 -27.82 -18.76 7.10
CA ASP A 90 -26.76 -18.90 6.12
C ASP A 90 -27.20 -19.90 5.04
N PHE A 91 -26.71 -19.73 3.82
CA PHE A 91 -27.07 -20.57 2.68
C PHE A 91 -25.86 -21.37 2.23
N VAL A 92 -26.02 -22.69 2.16
CA VAL A 92 -25.01 -23.58 1.58
C VAL A 92 -25.37 -23.84 0.12
N SER A 93 -24.51 -23.43 -0.81
CA SER A 93 -24.57 -23.83 -2.22
C SER A 93 -23.72 -25.08 -2.48
N ASP A 94 -23.85 -25.66 -3.67
CA ASP A 94 -22.97 -26.72 -4.19
C ASP A 94 -23.03 -28.05 -3.42
N LEU A 95 -24.24 -28.43 -2.98
CA LEU A 95 -24.48 -29.78 -2.45
C LEU A 95 -24.37 -30.82 -3.58
N PRO A 96 -23.77 -32.00 -3.31
CA PRO A 96 -23.72 -33.08 -4.28
C PRO A 96 -25.14 -33.46 -4.71
N SER A 97 -25.31 -33.80 -5.99
CA SER A 97 -26.55 -34.40 -6.46
C SER A 97 -26.78 -35.71 -5.71
N LEU A 98 -27.96 -35.85 -5.11
CA LEU A 98 -28.44 -37.15 -4.63
C LEU A 98 -28.60 -38.06 -5.85
N GLU A 99 -27.68 -38.99 -6.04
CA GLU A 99 -27.88 -40.16 -6.92
C GLU A 99 -28.89 -41.13 -6.30
#